data_AF-A0P2M1-F1
#
_entry.id   AF-A0P2M1-F1
#
_cell.length_a   1.000
_cell.length_b   1.000
_cell.length_c   1.000
_cell.angle_alpha   90.00
_cell.angle_beta   90.00
_cell.angle_gamma   90.00
#
_symmetry.space_group_name_H-M   'P 1'
#
loop_
_entity.id
_entity.type
_entity.pdbx_description
1 polymer ?
#
loop_
_entity_poly.entity_id
_entity_poly.type
_entity_poly.pdbx_seq_one_letter_code
_entity_poly.pdbx_strand_id
1 'polypeptide(L)' 'MAEERLTDGRVRVVRHGHGPERMIQTGIDPVPVKRAKLRDRGLEASGQDRITFTSAIVPKWARRTKSLDALLPVL' A
#
# COMPACT_ATOMS: atom_id res chain seq x y z
N MET A 1 3.10 12.36 6.70
CA MET A 1 3.83 11.92 5.48
C MET A 1 3.91 13.03 4.41
N ALA A 2 2.83 13.74 4.08
CA ALA A 2 2.86 14.78 3.04
C ALA A 2 3.78 15.98 3.35
N GLU A 3 4.13 16.18 4.63
CA GLU A 3 4.97 17.28 5.10
C GLU A 3 6.47 16.97 5.04
N GLU A 4 6.85 15.71 4.78
CA GLU A 4 8.25 15.31 4.73
C GLU A 4 8.89 15.80 3.43
N ARG A 5 9.93 16.64 3.56
CA ARG A 5 10.65 17.25 2.43
C ARG A 5 12.12 16.86 2.46
N LEU A 6 12.70 16.80 1.28
CA LEU A 6 14.14 16.71 1.07
C LEU A 6 14.81 18.04 1.44
N THR A 7 16.13 18.02 1.60
CA THR A 7 16.96 19.21 1.88
C THR A 7 16.86 20.28 0.80
N ASP A 8 16.53 19.89 -0.42
CA ASP A 8 16.29 20.78 -1.56
C ASP A 8 14.83 21.29 -1.66
N GLY A 9 13.99 21.02 -0.65
CA GLY A 9 12.60 21.48 -0.56
C GLY A 9 11.59 20.63 -1.34
N ARG A 10 12.01 19.61 -2.11
CA ARG A 10 11.09 18.73 -2.83
C ARG A 10 10.39 17.75 -1.87
N VAL A 11 9.16 17.34 -2.19
CA VAL A 11 8.43 16.34 -1.38
C VAL A 11 9.21 15.02 -1.33
N ARG A 12 9.49 14.47 -0.14
CA ARG A 12 10.28 13.25 -0.04
C ARG A 12 9.58 12.03 -0.65
N VAL A 13 8.27 11.88 -0.40
CA VAL A 13 7.49 10.71 -0.81
C VAL A 13 6.56 11.07 -1.97
N VAL A 14 6.67 10.35 -3.08
CA VAL A 14 5.83 10.58 -4.29
C VAL A 14 5.11 9.31 -4.72
N ARG A 15 3.92 9.46 -5.30
CA ARG A 15 3.19 8.33 -5.90
C ARG A 15 3.94 7.85 -7.15
N HIS A 16 4.21 6.56 -7.21
CA HIS A 16 5.02 5.91 -8.24
C HIS A 16 4.25 4.73 -8.86
N GLY A 17 3.05 5.03 -9.34
CA GLY A 17 2.16 4.07 -9.99
C GLY A 17 1.44 3.14 -9.02
N HIS A 18 1.20 1.91 -9.47
CA HIS A 18 0.49 0.88 -8.73
C HIS A 18 1.29 -0.41 -8.65
N GLY A 19 1.02 -1.19 -7.61
CA GLY A 19 1.44 -2.58 -7.57
C GLY A 19 0.60 -3.47 -8.50
N PRO A 20 0.94 -4.76 -8.60
CA PRO A 20 0.16 -5.74 -9.34
C PRO A 20 -1.30 -5.75 -8.89
N GLU A 21 -2.19 -6.00 -9.84
CA GLU A 21 -3.59 -6.24 -9.54
C GLU A 21 -3.76 -7.55 -8.76
N ARG A 22 -4.72 -7.57 -7.85
CA ARG A 22 -5.10 -8.77 -7.11
C ARG A 22 -6.62 -8.83 -7.06
N MET A 23 -7.17 -10.00 -7.35
CA MET A 23 -8.58 -10.27 -7.08
C MET A 23 -8.74 -10.49 -5.57
N ILE A 24 -9.58 -9.69 -4.93
CA ILE A 24 -9.93 -9.82 -3.52
C ILE A 24 -11.35 -10.39 -3.46
N GLN A 25 -11.51 -11.53 -2.79
CA GLN A 25 -12.85 -12.08 -2.55
C GLN A 25 -13.61 -11.12 -1.64
N THR A 26 -14.78 -10.68 -2.09
CA THR A 26 -15.74 -9.93 -1.27
C THR A 26 -17.04 -10.73 -1.17
N GLY A 27 -17.98 -10.28 -0.33
CA GLY A 27 -19.26 -10.97 -0.14
C GLY A 27 -20.17 -10.95 -1.37
N ILE A 28 -19.93 -10.05 -2.33
CA ILE A 28 -20.69 -10.01 -3.58
C ILE A 28 -19.96 -10.85 -4.63
N ASP A 29 -18.68 -10.57 -4.86
CA ASP A 29 -17.85 -11.27 -5.85
C ASP A 29 -16.35 -10.92 -5.70
N PRO A 30 -15.44 -11.58 -6.44
CA PRO A 30 -14.05 -11.15 -6.58
C PRO A 30 -13.93 -9.74 -7.18
N VAL A 31 -13.24 -8.83 -6.49
CA VAL A 31 -13.01 -7.44 -6.95
C VAL A 31 -11.53 -7.21 -7.28
N PRO A 32 -11.17 -6.71 -8.48
CA PRO A 32 -9.80 -6.37 -8.83
C PRO A 32 -9.33 -5.14 -8.06
N VAL A 33 -8.24 -5.27 -7.30
CA VAL A 33 -7.66 -4.18 -6.50
C VAL A 33 -6.20 -3.95 -6.87
N LYS A 34 -5.89 -2.69 -7.19
CA LYS A 34 -4.51 -2.20 -7.37
C LYS A 34 -4.13 -1.29 -6.20
N ARG A 35 -3.00 -1.58 -5.57
CA ARG A 35 -2.46 -0.77 -4.46
C ARG A 35 -1.63 0.38 -5.01
N ALA A 36 -1.75 1.57 -4.43
CA ALA A 36 -0.81 2.65 -4.71
C ALA A 36 0.63 2.24 -4.32
N LYS A 37 1.57 2.52 -5.22
CA LYS A 37 3.02 2.41 -4.96
C LYS A 37 3.53 3.81 -4.64
N LEU A 38 4.30 3.92 -3.57
CA LEU A 38 4.97 5.15 -3.18
C LEU A 38 6.48 4.93 -3.31
N ARG A 39 7.19 5.96 -3.78
CA ARG A 39 8.65 6.02 -3.84
C ARG A 39 9.12 7.01 -2.79
N ASP A 40 9.96 6.53 -1.88
CA ASP A 40 10.73 7.39 -0.98
C ASP A 40 12.00 7.84 -1.73
N ARG A 41 12.17 9.16 -1.88
CA ARG A 41 13.34 9.77 -2.51
C ARG A 41 14.46 10.09 -1.49
N GLY A 42 14.18 10.01 -0.19
CA GLY A 42 15.14 10.36 0.87
C GLY A 42 16.34 9.42 0.96
N LEU A 43 16.16 8.14 0.61
CA LEU A 43 17.26 7.17 0.54
C LEU A 43 18.37 7.59 -0.43
N GLU A 44 18.03 8.26 -1.53
CA GLU A 44 19.00 8.73 -2.53
C GLU A 44 19.75 9.99 -2.05
N ALA A 45 19.25 10.67 -1.01
CA ALA A 45 19.73 12.00 -0.62
C ALA A 45 20.32 12.08 0.80
N SER A 46 19.94 11.21 1.76
CA SER A 46 20.26 11.44 3.18
C SER A 46 20.63 10.19 4.00
N GLY A 47 20.68 8.99 3.41
CA GLY A 47 21.04 7.76 4.15
C GLY A 47 20.08 7.40 5.31
N GLN A 48 18.91 8.02 5.35
CA GLN A 48 17.89 7.82 6.38
C GLN A 48 17.07 6.55 6.14
N ASP A 49 16.39 6.08 7.19
CA ASP A 49 15.48 4.92 7.12
C ASP A 49 14.41 5.10 6.04
N ARG A 50 14.13 4.01 5.33
CA ARG A 50 13.16 3.98 4.23
C ARG A 50 11.74 4.15 4.75
N ILE A 51 11.06 5.20 4.29
CA ILE A 51 9.63 5.35 4.52
C ILE A 51 8.88 4.40 3.57
N THR A 52 8.07 3.52 4.14
CA THR A 52 7.22 2.60 3.36
C THR A 52 5.75 2.82 3.65
N PHE A 53 4.92 2.67 2.62
CA PHE A 53 3.49 2.68 2.78
C PHE A 53 2.95 1.27 2.85
N THR A 54 2.06 1.03 3.82
CA THR A 54 1.19 -0.14 3.85
C THR A 54 -0.27 0.26 3.94
N SER A 55 -1.07 -0.22 2.97
CA SER A 55 -2.51 -0.02 2.99
C SER A 55 -3.11 -0.74 4.20
N ALA A 56 -3.82 0.01 5.03
CA ALA A 56 -4.58 -0.53 6.16
C ALA A 56 -5.87 -1.25 5.73
N ILE A 57 -6.40 -0.89 4.56
CA ILE A 57 -7.65 -1.46 4.02
C ILE A 57 -7.36 -2.82 3.38
N VAL A 58 -6.36 -2.89 2.51
CA VAL A 58 -5.98 -4.13 1.81
C VAL A 58 -4.47 -4.38 1.96
N PRO A 59 -4.06 -5.05 3.05
CA PRO A 59 -2.68 -5.49 3.25
C PRO A 59 -2.14 -6.30 2.06
N LYS A 60 -0.80 -6.41 1.97
CA LYS A 60 -0.13 -7.14 0.87
C LYS A 60 -0.50 -8.64 0.82
N TRP A 61 -0.80 -9.22 1.97
CA TRP A 61 -1.19 -10.62 2.11
C TRP A 61 -2.70 -10.86 1.99
N ALA A 62 -3.53 -9.81 2.06
CA ALA A 62 -4.98 -9.97 2.01
C ALA A 62 -5.43 -10.59 0.68
N ARG A 63 -6.35 -11.57 0.78
CA ARG A 63 -7.01 -12.25 -0.34
C ARG A 63 -8.54 -12.18 -0.25
N ARG A 64 -9.09 -11.92 0.93
CA ARG A 64 -10.53 -11.78 1.20
C ARG A 64 -10.77 -10.54 2.07
N THR A 65 -12.03 -10.10 2.15
CA THR A 65 -12.43 -9.04 3.08
C THR A 65 -12.57 -9.57 4.50
N LYS A 66 -12.38 -8.69 5.49
CA LYS A 66 -12.56 -9.03 6.92
C LYS A 66 -13.92 -9.62 7.23
N SER A 67 -14.98 -9.14 6.56
CA SER A 67 -16.34 -9.66 6.71
C SER A 67 -16.48 -11.11 6.26
N LEU A 68 -15.76 -11.52 5.22
CA LEU A 68 -15.75 -12.91 4.77
C LEU A 68 -14.89 -13.80 5.65
N ASP A 69 -13.73 -13.32 6.10
CA ASP A 69 -12.88 -14.06 7.04
C ASP A 69 -13.61 -14.33 8.37
N ALA A 70 -14.49 -13.41 8.80
CA ALA A 70 -15.31 -13.60 9.99
C ALA A 70 -16.42 -14.66 9.82
N LEU A 71 -16.93 -14.85 8.59
CA LEU A 71 -18.04 -15.76 8.30
C LEU A 71 -17.58 -17.17 7.92
N LEU A 72 -16.42 -17.28 7.29
CA LEU A 72 -15.85 -18.55 6.85
C LEU A 72 -14.72 -18.91 7.81
N PRO A 73 -15.01 -19.60 8.93
CA PRO A 73 -13.99 -20.06 9.83
C PRO A 73 -13.24 -21.19 9.13
N VAL A 74 -12.17 -20.81 8.43
CA VAL A 74 -11.03 -21.66 8.09
C VAL A 74 -11.32 -22.76 7.03
N LEU A 75 -10.48 -22.80 6.00
CA LEU A 75 -9.96 -24.07 5.49
C LEU A 75 -8.65 -24.32 6.25
#